data_AF-A0A962P0W3-F1
#
_entry.id   AF-A0A962P0W3-F1
#
_cell.length_a   1.000
_cell.length_b   1.000
_cell.length_c   1.000
_cell.angle_alpha   90.00
_cell.angle_beta   90.00
_cell.angle_gamma   90.00
#
_symmetry.space_group_name_H-M   'P 1'
#
loop_
_entity.id
_entity.type
_entity.pdbx_description
1 polymer ?
#
loop_
_entity_poly.entity_id
_entity_poly.type
_entity_poly.pdbx_seq_one_letter_code
_entity_poly.pdbx_strand_id
1 'polypeptide(L)'
;QQQAKLNSKGSLLIQQPWTLDELSLRRLILAKQITGVLIQGSPEQSHCIYQMLCQRENGLLPLITEMAEPLLLRRLMLEKVVSTNTTASGGNPSLLALNED
;
A
#
# COMPACT_ATOMS: atom_id res chain seq x y z
N GLN A 1 16.73 -3.04 16.51
CA GLN A 1 15.33 -3.11 16.04
C GLN A 1 15.18 -2.12 14.90
N GLN A 2 14.67 -2.53 13.73
CA GLN A 2 14.46 -1.62 12.59
C GLN A 2 13.11 -0.93 12.76
N GLN A 3 13.07 0.40 12.71
CA GLN A 3 11.85 1.21 12.91
C GLN A 3 11.23 1.71 11.60
N ALA A 4 12.01 1.64 10.54
CA ALA A 4 11.54 1.75 9.18
C ALA A 4 11.78 0.41 8.49
N LYS A 5 10.71 -0.21 8.00
CA LYS A 5 10.80 -1.50 7.30
C LYS A 5 10.25 -1.35 5.88
N LEU A 6 11.11 -1.64 4.91
CA LEU A 6 10.71 -1.79 3.52
C LEU A 6 10.35 -3.25 3.27
N ASN A 7 9.17 -3.52 2.75
CA ASN A 7 8.80 -4.87 2.33
C ASN A 7 9.31 -5.18 0.90
N SER A 8 9.18 -6.43 0.46
CA SER A 8 9.58 -6.86 -0.89
C SER A 8 8.77 -6.24 -2.03
N LYS A 9 7.69 -5.51 -1.72
CA LYS A 9 6.82 -4.78 -2.66
C LYS A 9 7.06 -3.26 -2.65
N GLY A 10 8.02 -2.79 -1.87
CA GLY A 10 8.37 -1.37 -1.77
C GLY A 10 7.50 -0.56 -0.80
N SER A 11 6.63 -1.17 0.00
CA SER A 11 5.87 -0.41 1.01
C SER A 11 6.75 -0.15 2.24
N LEU A 12 6.72 1.09 2.72
CA LEU A 12 7.48 1.55 3.87
C LEU A 12 6.58 1.67 5.11
N LEU A 13 6.94 0.97 6.18
CA LEU A 13 6.32 1.10 7.51
C LEU A 13 7.23 1.91 8.43
N ILE A 14 6.71 2.95 9.08
CA ILE A 14 7.39 3.78 10.09
C ILE A 14 6.56 3.76 11.38
N GLN A 15 7.17 3.33 12.49
CA GLN A 15 6.49 3.22 13.79
C GLN A 15 7.25 3.92 14.91
N GLN A 16 6.51 4.38 15.93
CA GLN A 16 7.11 4.95 17.13
C GLN A 16 7.83 3.89 18.00
N PRO A 17 8.88 4.29 18.75
CA PRO A 17 9.53 5.62 18.75
C PRO A 17 10.40 5.82 17.50
N TRP A 18 10.59 7.08 17.05
CA TRP A 18 11.37 7.43 15.85
C TRP A 18 12.85 7.63 16.21
N THR A 19 13.76 6.87 15.62
CA THR A 19 15.21 6.96 15.84
C THR A 19 16.01 7.19 14.57
N LEU A 20 15.34 7.30 13.42
CA LEU A 20 15.99 7.76 12.20
C LEU A 20 16.14 9.27 12.27
N ASP A 21 17.34 9.76 11.97
CA ASP A 21 17.56 11.17 11.74
C ASP A 21 16.83 11.65 10.48
N GLU A 22 16.61 12.96 10.39
CA GLU A 22 15.86 13.58 9.30
C GLU A 22 16.46 13.29 7.91
N LEU A 23 17.79 13.26 7.80
CA LEU A 23 18.47 13.01 6.52
C LEU A 23 18.24 11.57 6.06
N SER A 24 18.39 10.61 6.95
CA SER A 24 18.15 9.19 6.68
C SER A 24 16.68 8.94 6.31
N LEU A 25 15.75 9.56 7.04
CA LEU A 25 14.32 9.47 6.76
C LEU A 25 13.99 10.05 5.38
N ARG A 26 14.52 11.24 5.05
CA ARG A 26 14.31 11.89 3.77
C ARG A 26 14.87 11.07 2.61
N ARG A 27 16.07 10.49 2.76
CA ARG A 27 16.65 9.58 1.75
C ARG A 27 15.76 8.38 1.48
N LEU A 28 15.18 7.81 2.54
CA LEU A 28 14.29 6.67 2.42
C LEU A 28 13.01 7.09 1.69
N ILE A 29 12.31 8.12 2.17
CA ILE A 29 11.05 8.63 1.60
C ILE A 29 11.18 8.99 0.12
N LEU A 30 12.31 9.56 -0.30
CA LEU A 30 12.53 9.97 -1.69
C LEU A 30 12.99 8.83 -2.62
N ALA A 31 13.26 7.64 -2.09
CA ALA A 31 13.71 6.51 -2.89
C ALA A 31 12.64 6.06 -3.91
N LYS A 32 13.05 5.80 -5.16
CA LYS A 32 12.14 5.42 -6.26
C LYS A 32 11.42 4.09 -6.02
N GLN A 33 12.05 3.18 -5.29
CA GLN A 33 11.48 1.86 -4.97
C GLN A 33 10.28 1.90 -4.00
N ILE A 34 9.95 3.05 -3.40
CA ILE A 34 8.80 3.13 -2.49
C ILE A 34 7.49 3.27 -3.28
N THR A 35 6.54 2.40 -2.93
CA THR A 35 5.20 2.30 -3.54
C THR A 35 4.07 2.74 -2.60
N GLY A 36 4.39 3.04 -1.35
CA GLY A 36 3.45 3.56 -0.35
C GLY A 36 4.13 3.74 1.01
N VAL A 37 3.57 4.61 1.84
CA VAL A 37 4.08 4.88 3.19
C VAL A 37 2.97 4.72 4.21
N LEU A 38 3.29 4.01 5.28
CA LEU A 38 2.46 3.81 6.44
C LEU A 38 3.19 4.36 7.67
N ILE A 39 2.54 5.27 8.39
CA ILE A 39 3.12 5.96 9.54
C ILE A 39 2.22 5.75 10.74
N GLN A 40 2.85 5.45 11.88
CA GLN A 40 2.27 5.64 13.19
C GLN A 40 3.04 6.74 13.91
N GLY A 41 2.43 7.93 14.02
CA GLY A 41 3.06 9.12 14.57
C GLY A 41 2.06 10.23 14.87
N SER A 42 2.55 11.35 15.42
CA SER A 42 1.72 12.53 15.68
C SER A 42 1.24 13.20 14.39
N PRO A 43 0.25 14.11 14.45
CA PRO A 43 -0.16 14.90 13.30
C PRO A 43 0.98 15.69 12.66
N GLU A 44 1.88 16.26 13.47
CA GLU A 44 3.05 17.05 13.01
C GLU A 44 4.04 16.15 12.26
N GLN A 45 4.31 14.96 12.80
CA GLN A 45 5.17 13.95 12.19
C GLN A 45 4.60 13.45 10.85
N SER A 46 3.29 13.20 10.82
CA SER A 46 2.58 12.80 9.60
C SER A 46 2.61 13.91 8.54
N HIS A 47 2.45 15.16 8.96
CA HIS A 47 2.53 16.33 8.08
C HIS A 47 3.94 16.53 7.51
N CYS A 48 4.98 16.33 8.33
CA CYS A 48 6.37 16.39 7.90
C CYS A 48 6.66 15.36 6.78
N ILE A 49 6.24 14.10 6.96
CA ILE A 49 6.42 13.08 5.91
C ILE A 49 5.56 13.38 4.67
N TYR A 50 4.33 13.88 4.84
CA TYR A 50 3.50 14.33 3.73
C TYR A 50 4.23 15.38 2.88
N GLN A 51 4.81 16.41 3.50
CA GLN A 51 5.59 17.43 2.79
C GLN A 51 6.80 16.84 2.05
N MET A 52 7.53 15.89 2.66
CA MET A 52 8.63 15.21 1.98
C MET A 52 8.16 14.36 0.79
N LEU A 53 7.00 13.71 0.91
CA LEU A 53 6.41 12.93 -0.19
C LEU A 53 5.99 13.83 -1.36
N CYS A 54 5.48 15.03 -1.10
CA CYS A 54 5.15 16.02 -2.13
C CYS A 54 6.37 16.50 -2.95
N GLN A 55 7.59 16.34 -2.44
CA GLN A 55 8.82 16.70 -3.15
C GLN A 55 9.28 15.63 -4.15
N ARG A 56 8.60 14.47 -4.20
CA ARG A 56 8.96 13.40 -5.13
C ARG A 56 8.56 13.80 -6.55
N GLU A 57 9.51 13.68 -7.47
CA GLU A 57 9.23 13.77 -8.92
C GLU A 57 8.40 12.57 -9.43
N ASN A 58 8.40 11.49 -8.65
CA ASN A 58 7.70 10.25 -8.94
C ASN A 58 6.21 10.42 -8.55
N GLY A 59 5.31 9.73 -9.25
CA GLY A 59 3.85 9.86 -9.06
C GLY A 59 3.33 9.66 -7.63
N LEU A 60 2.04 9.98 -7.46
CA LEU A 60 1.34 9.96 -6.18
C LEU A 60 1.50 8.61 -5.46
N LEU A 61 1.89 8.67 -4.18
CA LEU A 61 1.96 7.51 -3.31
C LEU A 61 0.86 7.55 -2.25
N PRO A 62 0.27 6.39 -1.90
CA PRO A 62 -0.62 6.30 -0.76
C PRO A 62 0.15 6.57 0.53
N LEU A 63 -0.37 7.49 1.35
CA LEU A 63 0.06 7.76 2.71
C LEU A 63 -1.05 7.36 3.68
N ILE A 64 -0.74 6.47 4.61
CA ILE A 64 -1.68 5.97 5.63
C ILE A 64 -1.14 6.34 7.01
N THR A 65 -1.92 7.08 7.80
CA THR A 65 -1.48 7.68 9.08
C THR A 65 -2.18 7.07 10.31
N GLU A 66 -3.14 6.16 10.12
CA GLU A 66 -3.92 5.54 11.19
C GLU A 66 -3.74 4.02 11.17
N MET A 67 -3.53 3.44 12.36
CA MET A 67 -3.14 2.03 12.54
C MET A 67 -3.87 1.37 13.72
N ALA A 68 -5.11 1.79 14.01
CA ALA A 68 -5.83 1.30 15.19
C ALA A 68 -7.18 0.62 14.88
N GLU A 69 -7.56 0.46 13.61
CA GLU A 69 -8.86 -0.14 13.26
C GLU A 69 -8.68 -1.32 12.29
N PRO A 70 -9.22 -2.52 12.60
CA PRO A 70 -9.18 -3.69 11.72
C PRO A 70 -9.70 -3.42 10.30
N LEU A 71 -10.62 -2.45 10.15
CA LEU A 71 -11.18 -2.03 8.87
C LEU A 71 -10.14 -1.35 7.95
N LEU A 72 -8.99 -0.92 8.48
CA LEU A 72 -7.96 -0.20 7.73
C LEU A 72 -7.01 -1.12 6.96
N LEU A 73 -6.98 -2.43 7.25
CA LEU A 73 -6.10 -3.39 6.57
C LEU A 73 -6.31 -3.42 5.04
N ARG A 74 -7.53 -3.13 4.55
CA ARG A 74 -7.80 -3.03 3.11
C ARG A 74 -6.98 -1.94 2.41
N ARG A 75 -6.62 -0.86 3.10
CA ARG A 75 -5.77 0.22 2.55
C ARG A 75 -4.34 -0.24 2.26
N LEU A 76 -3.93 -1.39 2.82
CA LEU A 76 -2.62 -2.00 2.59
C LEU A 76 -2.63 -3.05 1.47
N MET A 77 -3.79 -3.32 0.87
CA MET A 77 -3.94 -4.28 -0.23
C MET A 77 -4.00 -3.55 -1.57
N LEU A 78 -3.43 -4.15 -2.61
CA LEU A 78 -3.68 -3.75 -3.99
C LEU A 78 -4.80 -4.63 -4.55
N GLU A 79 -5.83 -4.00 -5.10
CA GLU A 79 -6.87 -4.73 -5.81
C GLU A 79 -6.36 -5.20 -7.17
N LYS A 80 -6.61 -6.47 -7.50
CA LYS A 80 -6.33 -7.04 -8.82
C LYS A 80 -7.60 -7.68 -9.36
N VAL A 81 -8.12 -7.12 -10.46
CA VAL A 81 -9.29 -7.67 -11.15
C VAL A 81 -8.82 -8.63 -12.25
N VAL A 82 -9.40 -9.84 -12.27
CA VAL A 82 -9.21 -10.83 -13.33
C VAL A 82 -10.58 -11.20 -13.87
N SER A 83 -10.80 -10.95 -15.15
CA SER A 83 -12.02 -11.35 -15.85
C SER A 83 -11.67 -12.45 -16.85
N THR A 84 -12.43 -13.53 -16.84
CA THR A 84 -12.24 -14.66 -17.76
C THR A 84 -13.52 -14.88 -18.55
N ASN A 85 -13.37 -15.01 -19.87
CA ASN A 85 -14.50 -15.38 -20.72
C ASN A 85 -14.71 -16.90 -20.60
N THR A 86 -15.65 -17.31 -19.75
CA THR A 86 -15.98 -18.73 -19.53
C THR A 86 -16.73 -19.36 -20.71
N THR A 87 -17.13 -18.58 -21.72
CA THR A 87 -17.77 -19.06 -22.96
C THR A 87 -16.84 -18.98 -24.16
N ALA A 88 -15.55 -18.68 -23.97
CA ALA A 88 -14.59 -18.53 -25.06
C ALA A 88 -14.46 -19.78 -25.95
N SER A 89 -14.75 -20.99 -25.42
CA SER A 89 -14.76 -22.24 -26.19
C SER A 89 -16.09 -22.53 -26.91
N GLY A 90 -17.03 -21.59 -26.91
CA GLY A 90 -18.30 -21.69 -27.66
C GLY A 90 -19.49 -22.26 -26.89
N GLY A 91 -19.38 -22.45 -25.57
CA GLY A 91 -20.47 -22.89 -24.72
C GLY A 91 -20.23 -22.50 -23.26
N ASN A 92 -21.28 -22.41 -22.45
CA ASN A 92 -21.16 -22.18 -21.01
C ASN A 92 -21.30 -23.52 -20.26
N PRO A 93 -20.21 -24.11 -19.75
CA PRO A 93 -20.26 -25.41 -19.08
C PRO A 93 -21.20 -25.42 -17.86
N SER A 94 -21.31 -24.29 -17.15
CA SER A 94 -22.23 -24.15 -16.01
C SER A 94 -23.69 -24.20 -16.45
N LEU A 95 -24.04 -23.72 -17.65
CA LEU A 95 -25.39 -23.89 -18.19
C LEU A 95 -25.66 -25.32 -18.67
N LEU A 96 -24.63 -26.01 -19.18
CA LEU A 96 -24.76 -27.40 -19.65
C LEU A 96 -24.94 -28.41 -18.51
N ALA A 97 -24.52 -28.06 -17.29
CA ALA A 97 -24.62 -28.90 -16.10
C ALA A 97 -25.81 -28.53 -15.19
N LEU A 98 -26.64 -27.55 -15.58
CA LEU A 98 -27.89 -27.26 -14.88
C LEU A 98 -28.90 -28.35 -15.22
N ASN A 99 -29.28 -29.16 -14.24
CA ASN A 99 -30.43 -30.03 -14.34
C ASN A 99 -31.71 -29.21 -14.05
N GLU A 100 -32.75 -29.44 -14.83
CA GLU A 100 -34.10 -28.94 -14.54
C GLU A 100 -34.76 -29.92 -13.55
N ASP A 101 -34.97 -29.47 -12.31
CA ASP A 101 -35.92 -30.09 -11.38
C ASP A 101 -37.33 -29.50 -11.60
#